data_AF-A0A7C2L6W4-F1
#
_entry.id   AF-A0A7C2L6W4-F1
#
_cell.length_a   1.000
_cell.length_b   1.000
_cell.length_c   1.000
_cell.angle_alpha   90.00
_cell.angle_beta   90.00
_cell.angle_gamma   90.00
#
_symmetry.space_group_name_H-M   'P 1'
#
loop_
_entity.id
_entity.type
_entity.pdbx_description
1 polymer ?
#
loop_
_entity_poly.entity_id
_entity_poly.type
_entity_poly.pdbx_seq_one_letter_code
_entity_poly.pdbx_strand_id
1 'polypeptide(L)' 'MLAKLPKDLDLSGIMQAASELDKLFLPTRYPDAWVGGVPSNYYTRQNARAAISYALMIIKRVEDSWSSLRGREQRIARV' A
#
# COMPACT_ATOMS: atom_id res chain seq x y z
N MET A 1 11.45 6.29 -7.05
CA MET A 1 10.49 7.28 -6.48
C MET A 1 10.68 7.55 -4.99
N LEU A 2 10.96 6.55 -4.15
CA LEU A 2 11.02 6.74 -2.67
C LEU A 2 12.27 7.46 -2.13
N ALA A 3 13.31 7.61 -2.94
CA ALA A 3 14.57 8.25 -2.54
C ALA A 3 14.44 9.73 -2.10
N LYS A 4 13.30 10.37 -2.40
CA LYS A 4 13.01 11.76 -2.03
C LYS A 4 12.21 11.90 -0.73
N LEU A 5 11.84 10.80 -0.07
CA LEU A 5 11.09 10.85 1.17
C LEU A 5 11.97 11.30 2.35
N PRO A 6 11.38 11.96 3.36
CA PRO A 6 12.06 12.22 4.62
C PRO A 6 12.63 10.92 5.21
N LYS A 7 13.89 10.94 5.66
CA LYS A 7 14.58 9.73 6.14
C LYS A 7 14.03 9.18 7.45
N ASP A 8 13.28 10.00 8.17
CA ASP A 8 12.61 9.68 9.43
C ASP A 8 11.20 9.08 9.22
N LEU A 9 10.75 8.93 7.97
CA LEU A 9 9.54 8.17 7.67
C LEU A 9 9.84 6.68 7.85
N ASP A 10 9.21 6.07 8.86
CA ASP A 10 9.21 4.62 8.99
C ASP A 10 8.39 3.97 7.85
N LEU A 11 9.07 3.17 7.03
CA LEU A 11 8.49 2.42 5.90
C LEU A 11 8.52 0.91 6.14
N SER A 12 8.75 0.48 7.38
CA SER A 12 8.76 -0.94 7.75
C SER A 12 7.45 -1.61 7.34
N GLY A 13 7.54 -2.75 6.66
CA GLY A 13 6.39 -3.51 6.14
C GLY A 13 5.64 -2.87 4.95
N ILE A 14 5.78 -1.55 4.71
CA ILE A 14 5.08 -0.84 3.62
C ILE A 14 5.55 -1.31 2.25
N MET A 15 6.87 -1.50 2.08
CA MET A 15 7.43 -1.99 0.81
C MET A 15 6.95 -3.38 0.46
N GLN A 16 6.86 -4.26 1.46
CA GLN A 16 6.34 -5.60 1.28
C GLN A 16 4.85 -5.55 0.91
N ALA A 17 4.05 -4.79 1.66
CA ALA A 17 2.62 -4.64 1.38
C ALA A 17 2.33 -4.05 -0.01
N ALA A 18 3.09 -3.04 -0.43
CA ALA A 18 2.97 -2.46 -1.76
C ALA A 18 3.28 -3.50 -2.84
N SER A 19 4.39 -4.24 -2.68
CA SER A 19 4.78 -5.32 -3.60
C SER A 19 3.72 -6.43 -3.69
N GLU A 20 3.11 -6.83 -2.56
CA GLU A 20 2.03 -7.82 -2.58
C GLU A 20 0.78 -7.30 -3.29
N LEU A 21 0.44 -6.01 -3.15
CA LEU A 21 -0.69 -5.41 -3.86
C LEU A 21 -0.43 -5.21 -5.36
N ASP A 22 0.80 -4.88 -5.75
CA ASP A 22 1.19 -4.72 -7.16
C ASP A 22 0.96 -6.02 -7.95
N LYS A 23 1.22 -7.17 -7.32
CA LYS A 23 0.94 -8.50 -7.91
C LYS A 23 -0.54 -8.70 -8.23
N LEU A 24 -1.45 -7.99 -7.56
CA LEU A 24 -2.89 -8.12 -7.76
C LEU A 24 -3.39 -7.23 -8.91
N PHE A 25 -2.61 -6.25 -9.37
CA PHE A 25 -3.09 -5.25 -10.33
C PHE A 25 -3.55 -5.86 -11.66
N LEU A 26 -2.79 -6.77 -12.24
CA LEU A 26 -3.11 -7.39 -13.53
C LEU A 26 -3.94 -8.69 -13.38
N PRO A 27 -3.53 -9.66 -12.56
CA PRO A 27 -4.13 -11.00 -12.58
C PRO A 27 -5.56 -11.06 -12.03
N THR A 28 -5.99 -10.07 -11.24
CA THR A 28 -7.37 -10.00 -10.75
C THR A 28 -8.39 -9.58 -11.81
N ARG A 29 -7.93 -9.06 -12.97
CA ARG A 29 -8.80 -8.44 -13.98
C ARG A 29 -8.85 -9.19 -15.31
N TYR A 30 -7.74 -9.83 -15.72
CA TYR A 30 -7.63 -10.43 -17.05
C TYR A 30 -7.47 -11.95 -16.95
N PRO A 31 -8.36 -12.74 -17.58
CA PRO A 31 -8.24 -14.20 -17.64
C PRO A 31 -6.91 -14.68 -18.23
N ASP A 32 -6.36 -13.94 -19.19
CA ASP A 32 -5.10 -14.27 -19.88
C ASP A 32 -3.87 -14.27 -18.95
N ALA A 33 -4.00 -13.74 -17.73
CA ALA A 33 -2.98 -13.84 -16.70
C ALA A 33 -2.92 -15.24 -16.04
N TRP A 34 -3.80 -16.16 -16.41
CA TRP A 34 -3.94 -17.49 -15.81
C TRP A 34 -3.87 -18.60 -16.87
N VAL A 35 -3.51 -19.81 -16.42
CA VAL A 35 -3.42 -21.01 -17.28
C VAL A 35 -4.79 -21.50 -17.79
N GLY A 36 -5.89 -20.98 -17.24
CA GLY A 36 -7.25 -21.26 -17.68
C GLY A 36 -8.31 -20.80 -16.68
N GLY A 37 -9.58 -20.77 -17.09
CA GLY A 37 -10.69 -20.31 -16.25
C GLY A 37 -10.75 -18.79 -16.09
N VAL A 38 -11.36 -18.32 -14.99
CA VAL A 38 -11.53 -16.89 -14.70
C VAL A 38 -10.78 -16.50 -13.41
N PRO A 39 -10.32 -15.24 -13.26
CA PRO A 39 -9.56 -14.80 -12.09
C PRO A 39 -10.17 -15.19 -10.74
N SER A 40 -11.50 -15.13 -10.60
CA SER A 40 -12.20 -15.47 -9.36
C SER A 40 -11.97 -16.90 -8.87
N ASN A 41 -11.50 -17.81 -9.73
CA ASN A 41 -11.21 -19.20 -9.37
C ASN A 41 -9.89 -19.33 -8.58
N TYR A 42 -8.99 -18.34 -8.66
CA TYR A 42 -7.64 -18.40 -8.09
C TYR A 42 -7.50 -17.66 -6.76
N TYR A 43 -8.55 -16.96 -6.31
CA TYR A 43 -8.51 -16.17 -5.09
C TYR A 43 -9.46 -16.71 -4.04
N THR A 44 -8.92 -16.83 -2.83
CA THR A 44 -9.69 -17.20 -1.65
C THR A 44 -10.10 -15.96 -0.86
N ARG A 45 -11.06 -16.12 0.05
CA ARG A 45 -11.39 -15.11 1.07
C ARG A 45 -10.16 -14.68 1.88
N GLN A 46 -9.22 -15.59 2.14
CA GLN A 46 -8.00 -15.28 2.88
C GLN A 46 -7.08 -14.36 2.08
N ASN A 47 -6.96 -14.56 0.76
CA ASN A 47 -6.20 -13.64 -0.10
C ASN A 47 -6.82 -12.24 -0.09
N ALA A 48 -8.15 -12.14 -0.17
CA ALA A 48 -8.85 -10.86 -0.10
C ALA A 48 -8.62 -10.15 1.24
N ARG A 49 -8.70 -10.86 2.36
CA ARG A 49 -8.41 -10.29 3.69
C ARG A 49 -6.97 -9.79 3.81
N ALA A 50 -5.99 -10.55 3.30
CA ALA A 50 -4.59 -10.13 3.29
C ALA A 50 -4.40 -8.84 2.46
N ALA A 51 -4.99 -8.77 1.26
CA ALA A 51 -4.93 -7.59 0.41
C ALA A 51 -5.54 -6.35 1.11
N ILE A 52 -6.71 -6.50 1.75
CA ILE A 52 -7.34 -5.41 2.50
C ILE A 52 -6.45 -4.95 3.65
N SER A 53 -5.85 -5.89 4.40
CA SER A 53 -4.93 -5.56 5.50
C SER A 53 -3.72 -4.76 5.01
N TYR A 54 -3.11 -5.17 3.90
CA TYR A 54 -2.00 -4.44 3.27
C TYR A 54 -2.41 -3.04 2.80
N ALA A 55 -3.58 -2.90 2.20
CA ALA A 55 -4.10 -1.60 1.76
C ALA A 55 -4.33 -0.66 2.95
N LEU A 56 -4.96 -1.15 4.02
CA LEU A 56 -5.17 -0.38 5.26
C LEU A 56 -3.86 0.07 5.89
N MET A 57 -2.84 -0.81 5.91
CA MET A 57 -1.52 -0.46 6.45
C MET A 57 -0.87 0.69 5.67
N ILE A 58 -0.95 0.67 4.34
CA ILE A 58 -0.40 1.74 3.49
C ILE A 58 -1.19 3.05 3.69
N ILE A 59 -2.52 3.00 3.67
CA ILE A 59 -3.38 4.19 3.87
C ILE A 59 -3.06 4.84 5.22
N LYS A 60 -3.06 4.04 6.30
CA LYS A 60 -2.75 4.53 7.64
C LYS A 60 -1.37 5.20 7.69
N ARG A 61 -0.36 4.58 7.05
CA ARG A 61 0.99 5.16 7.00
C ARG A 61 1.01 6.52 6.28
N VAL A 62 0.26 6.66 5.18
CA VAL A 62 0.15 7.93 4.45
C VAL A 62 -0.53 8.99 5.34
N GLU A 63 -1.62 8.64 6.02
CA GLU A 63 -2.34 9.53 6.94
C GLU A 63 -1.47 10.00 8.12
N ASP A 64 -0.76 9.07 8.76
CA ASP A 64 0.17 9.36 9.87
C ASP A 64 1.32 10.28 9.40
N SER A 65 1.87 9.99 8.23
CA SER A 65 2.96 10.78 7.64
C SER A 65 2.48 12.19 7.29
N TRP A 66 1.30 12.31 6.68
CA TRP A 66 0.70 13.60 6.34
C TRP A 66 0.42 14.45 7.58
N SER A 67 -0.15 13.84 8.62
CA SER A 67 -0.44 14.52 9.89
C SER A 67 0.85 15.01 10.57
N SER A 68 1.92 14.19 10.56
CA SER A 68 3.22 14.59 11.09
C SER A 68 3.81 15.77 10.32
N LEU A 69 3.76 15.76 8.98
CA LEU A 69 4.31 16.83 8.14
C LEU A 69 3.56 18.15 8.35
N ARG A 70 2.22 18.12 8.40
CA ARG A 70 1.42 19.32 8.69
C ARG A 70 1.68 19.89 10.08
N GLY A 71 1.92 19.05 11.07
CA GLY A 71 2.31 19.48 12.41
C GLY A 71 3.66 20.20 12.46
N ARG A 72 4.61 19.85 11.58
CA ARG A 72 5.92 20.52 11.47
C ARG A 72 5.78 21.91 10.87
N GLU A 73 5.01 22.03 9.79
CA GLU A 73 4.76 23.29 9.11
C GLU A 73 4.15 24.34 10.07
N GLN A 74 3.17 23.92 10.88
CA GLN A 74 2.53 24.80 11.87
C GLN A 74 3.47 25.22 13.01
N ARG A 75 4.49 24.42 13.35
CA ARG A 75 5.50 24.79 14.36
C ARG A 75 6.52 25.77 13.81
N ILE A 76 6.91 25.63 12.54
CA ILE A 76 7.84 26.55 11.87
C ILE A 76 7.17 27.92 11.66
N ALA A 77 5.88 27.95 11.30
CA ALA A 77 5.13 29.19 11.07
C ALA A 77 4.77 29.99 12.35
N ARG A 78 5.08 29.46 13.54
CA ARG A 78 4.80 30.09 14.84
C ARG A 78 6.05 30.64 15.54
N VAL A 79 7.22 30.52 14.91
CA VAL A 79 8.52 31.08 15.34
C VAL A 79 8.85 32.25 14.43
#